data_AF-A0AA47M9G7-F1
#
_entry.id   AF-A0AA47M9G7-F1
#
_cell.length_a   1.000
_cell.length_b   1.000
_cell.length_c   1.000
_cell.angle_alpha   90.00
_cell.angle_beta   90.00
_cell.angle_gamma   90.00
#
_symmetry.space_group_name_H-M   'P 1'
#
loop_
_entity.id
_entity.type
_entity.pdbx_description
1 polymer ?
#
loop_
_entity_poly.entity_id
_entity_poly.type
_entity_poly.pdbx_seq_one_letter_code
_entity_poly.pdbx_strand_id
1 'polypeptide(L)'
;MGKPQKKRSVADKVRKAKTSADIKNNPFEVKVNRKKFEVLGRKTKHDVGLPGVSRSKAINKRKDTLLKEHKNKHKANKFIDRRFGEYDTNMAPEDKILQRFSMERQRLHEKKDMFNLNEEEELTHYGQSLA
;
A
#
# COMPACT_ATOMS: atom_id res chain seq x y z
N MET A 1 -20.32 -12.80 -9.36
CA MET A 1 -19.57 -12.77 -10.64
C MET A 1 -18.07 -12.95 -10.36
N GLY A 2 -17.52 -14.13 -10.62
CA GLY A 2 -16.13 -14.47 -10.31
C GLY A 2 -15.14 -13.84 -11.31
N LYS A 3 -14.03 -13.27 -10.83
CA LYS A 3 -12.98 -12.70 -11.68
C LYS A 3 -12.32 -13.81 -12.52
N PRO A 4 -12.10 -13.61 -13.84
CA PRO A 4 -11.49 -14.62 -14.69
C PRO A 4 -10.02 -14.84 -14.33
N GLN A 5 -9.59 -16.10 -14.24
CA GLN A 5 -8.20 -16.45 -13.95
C GLN A 5 -7.30 -16.15 -15.16
N LYS A 6 -6.32 -15.26 -14.99
CA LYS A 6 -5.30 -14.99 -16.00
C LYS A 6 -4.45 -16.24 -16.26
N LYS A 7 -4.49 -16.77 -17.48
CA LYS A 7 -3.59 -17.84 -17.93
C LYS A 7 -2.16 -17.29 -17.99
N ARG A 8 -1.26 -17.89 -17.20
CA ARG A 8 0.15 -17.49 -17.13
C ARG A 8 0.85 -17.88 -18.44
N SER A 9 1.60 -16.94 -19.01
CA SER A 9 2.37 -17.15 -20.24
C SER A 9 3.49 -18.18 -20.02
N VAL A 10 3.84 -18.93 -21.07
CA VAL A 10 5.00 -19.84 -21.09
C VAL A 10 6.29 -19.10 -20.68
N ALA A 11 6.40 -17.82 -21.04
CA ALA A 11 7.53 -16.97 -20.66
C ALA A 11 7.64 -16.74 -19.14
N ASP A 12 6.51 -16.62 -18.42
CA ASP A 12 6.51 -16.51 -16.95
C ASP A 12 6.96 -17.82 -16.28
N LYS A 13 6.71 -18.95 -16.93
CA LYS A 13 7.11 -20.28 -16.46
C LYS A 13 8.62 -20.47 -16.58
N VAL A 14 9.22 -20.03 -17.70
CA VAL A 14 10.66 -20.10 -17.97
C VAL A 14 11.46 -19.15 -17.08
N ARG A 15 10.95 -17.93 -16.82
CA ARG A 15 11.59 -16.97 -15.90
C ARG A 15 11.64 -17.49 -14.45
N LYS A 16 10.64 -18.25 -14.03
CA LYS A 16 10.59 -18.86 -12.69
C LYS A 16 11.51 -20.09 -12.55
N ALA A 17 11.83 -20.77 -13.65
CA ALA A 17 12.68 -21.96 -13.65
C ALA A 17 14.18 -21.66 -13.58
N LYS A 18 14.63 -20.46 -14.01
CA LYS A 18 16.06 -20.09 -14.02
C LYS A 18 16.63 -19.55 -12.70
N THR A 19 15.81 -19.37 -11.66
CA THR A 19 16.28 -18.85 -10.36
C THR A 19 16.60 -19.91 -9.34
N SER A 20 16.39 -21.20 -9.63
CA SER A 20 17.01 -22.29 -8.88
C SER A 20 18.42 -22.53 -9.42
N ALA A 21 19.29 -21.52 -9.34
CA ALA A 21 20.71 -21.82 -9.29
C ALA A 21 20.86 -22.74 -8.07
N ASP A 22 21.40 -23.95 -8.26
CA ASP A 22 21.67 -24.88 -7.19
C ASP A 22 22.35 -24.12 -6.06
N ILE A 23 21.58 -23.84 -5.00
CA ILE A 23 22.13 -23.24 -3.80
C ILE A 23 23.08 -24.31 -3.31
N LYS A 24 24.38 -24.12 -3.54
CA LYS A 24 25.41 -24.97 -2.97
C LYS A 24 25.06 -25.09 -1.49
N ASN A 25 24.71 -26.31 -1.06
CA ASN A 25 24.32 -26.59 0.31
C ASN A 25 25.52 -26.27 1.22
N ASN A 26 25.63 -25.01 1.60
CA ASN A 26 26.69 -24.55 2.46
C ASN A 26 26.30 -24.92 3.90
N PRO A 27 27.01 -25.85 4.55
CA PRO A 27 26.68 -26.29 5.90
C PRO A 27 26.74 -25.15 6.92
N PHE A 28 27.48 -24.06 6.65
CA PHE A 28 27.58 -22.91 7.55
C PHE A 28 26.33 -22.00 7.54
N GLU A 29 25.49 -22.09 6.52
CA GLU A 29 24.23 -21.31 6.43
C GLU A 29 23.08 -21.95 7.23
N VAL A 30 23.26 -23.20 7.66
CA VAL A 30 22.23 -24.04 8.25
C VAL A 30 22.59 -24.37 9.70
N LYS A 31 21.73 -23.99 10.65
CA LYS A 31 21.84 -24.42 12.05
C LYS A 31 21.01 -25.67 12.27
N VAL A 32 21.65 -26.80 12.54
CA VAL A 32 20.98 -28.06 12.86
C VAL A 32 20.98 -28.30 14.37
N ASN A 33 19.82 -28.63 14.93
CA ASN A 33 19.70 -29.00 16.33
C ASN A 33 19.96 -30.50 16.50
N ARG A 34 20.83 -30.87 17.45
CA ARG A 34 21.13 -32.28 17.74
C ARG A 34 19.93 -32.95 18.43
N LYS A 35 19.44 -34.06 17.87
CA LYS A 35 18.45 -34.92 18.52
C LYS A 35 19.13 -35.76 19.59
N LYS A 36 18.51 -35.86 20.77
CA LYS A 36 19.00 -36.71 21.88
C LYS A 36 18.65 -38.18 21.66
N PHE A 37 17.42 -38.43 21.23
CA PHE A 37 16.88 -39.77 20.94
C PHE A 37 16.12 -39.73 19.62
N GLU A 38 16.24 -40.80 18.84
CA GLU A 38 15.42 -41.01 17.65
C GLU A 38 14.10 -41.65 18.06
N VAL A 39 12.99 -40.98 17.76
CA VAL A 39 11.64 -41.50 18.04
C VAL A 39 10.94 -41.69 16.72
N LEU A 40 10.57 -42.93 16.41
CA LEU A 40 9.92 -43.30 15.15
C LEU A 40 8.61 -42.52 14.97
N GLY A 41 8.42 -41.94 13.78
CA GLY A 41 7.21 -41.19 13.43
C GLY A 41 7.14 -39.73 13.94
N ARG A 42 8.12 -39.26 14.72
CA ARG A 42 8.10 -37.88 15.24
C ARG A 42 8.62 -36.86 14.22
N LYS A 43 7.73 -35.98 13.73
CA LYS A 43 8.09 -34.84 12.87
C LYS A 43 8.22 -33.55 13.69
N THR A 44 9.42 -32.97 13.73
CA THR A 44 9.74 -31.76 14.49
C THR A 44 9.96 -30.57 13.57
N LYS A 45 9.20 -29.48 13.78
CA LYS A 45 9.23 -28.28 12.93
C LYS A 45 10.53 -27.46 13.05
N HIS A 46 11.32 -27.72 14.10
CA HIS A 46 12.47 -26.90 14.49
C HIS A 46 13.80 -27.67 14.48
N ASP A 47 13.91 -28.72 13.66
CA ASP A 47 15.15 -29.50 13.54
C ASP A 47 16.28 -28.69 12.92
N VAL A 48 15.92 -27.78 12.01
CA VAL A 48 16.85 -27.00 11.21
C VAL A 48 16.40 -25.54 11.16
N GLY A 49 17.34 -24.61 11.28
CA GLY A 49 17.12 -23.18 11.15
C GLY A 49 18.06 -22.56 10.12
N LEU A 50 17.61 -21.45 9.53
CA LEU A 50 18.37 -20.64 8.57
C LEU A 50 18.72 -19.27 9.20
N PRO A 51 19.75 -19.19 10.05
CA PRO A 51 20.11 -17.95 10.76
C PRO A 51 20.49 -16.81 9.82
N GLY A 52 21.14 -17.08 8.68
CA GLY A 52 21.48 -16.07 7.66
C GLY A 52 20.23 -15.36 7.12
N VAL A 53 19.24 -16.14 6.69
CA VAL A 53 17.95 -15.64 6.17
C VAL A 53 17.16 -14.89 7.23
N SER A 54 17.13 -15.40 8.46
CA SER A 54 16.42 -14.73 9.56
C SER A 54 17.05 -13.37 9.90
N ARG A 55 18.39 -13.31 9.96
CA ARG A 55 19.14 -12.07 10.19
C ARG A 55 18.96 -11.06 9.07
N SER A 56 19.04 -11.49 7.80
CA SER A 56 18.85 -10.59 6.67
C SER A 56 17.42 -10.01 6.64
N LYS A 57 16.41 -10.84 6.90
CA LYS A 57 15.01 -10.39 7.06
C LYS A 57 14.86 -9.38 8.19
N ALA A 58 15.48 -9.62 9.34
CA ALA A 58 15.44 -8.69 10.47
C ALA A 58 16.11 -7.35 10.14
N ILE A 59 17.25 -7.37 9.44
CA ILE A 59 17.94 -6.15 8.99
C ILE A 59 17.07 -5.37 8.00
N ASN A 60 16.47 -6.05 7.01
CA ASN A 60 15.59 -5.40 6.05
C ASN A 60 14.39 -4.76 6.76
N LYS A 61 13.77 -5.46 7.71
CA LYS A 61 12.69 -4.88 8.53
C LYS A 61 13.13 -3.61 9.27
N ARG A 62 14.34 -3.57 9.83
CA ARG A 62 14.88 -2.35 10.47
C ARG A 62 15.14 -1.22 9.47
N LYS A 63 15.61 -1.54 8.26
CA LYS A 63 15.78 -0.55 7.18
C LYS A 63 14.45 0.07 6.74
N ASP A 64 13.39 -0.72 6.74
CA ASP A 64 12.06 -0.23 6.31
C ASP A 64 11.33 0.56 7.40
N THR A 65 11.60 0.26 8.67
CA THR A 65 10.95 0.86 9.85
C THR A 65 11.85 1.89 10.53
N LEU A 66 12.75 1.44 11.40
CA LEU A 66 13.61 2.29 12.24
C LEU A 66 14.46 3.29 11.43
N LEU A 67 15.04 2.87 10.31
CA LEU A 67 15.83 3.78 9.49
C LEU A 67 14.96 4.88 8.86
N LYS A 68 13.73 4.56 8.48
CA LYS A 68 12.77 5.54 7.95
C LYS A 68 12.36 6.53 9.05
N GLU A 69 12.10 6.04 10.25
CA GLU A 69 11.81 6.86 11.44
C GLU A 69 12.99 7.76 11.79
N HIS A 70 14.22 7.23 11.82
CA HIS A 70 15.43 7.99 12.10
C HIS A 70 15.66 9.11 11.08
N LYS A 71 15.50 8.83 9.78
CA LYS A 71 15.59 9.85 8.72
C LYS A 71 14.54 10.95 8.85
N ASN A 72 13.40 10.63 9.46
CA ASN A 72 12.30 11.57 9.66
C ASN A 72 12.31 12.21 11.06
N LYS A 73 13.23 11.84 11.96
CA LYS A 73 13.27 12.30 13.37
C LYS A 73 13.27 13.82 13.51
N HIS A 74 13.93 14.52 12.60
CA HIS A 74 14.05 15.99 12.60
C HIS A 74 13.08 16.68 11.63
N LYS A 75 12.12 15.96 11.05
CA LYS A 75 11.10 16.51 10.14
C LYS A 75 9.82 16.80 10.90
N ALA A 76 9.40 18.06 10.88
CA ALA A 76 8.12 18.46 11.47
C ALA A 76 6.91 18.21 10.55
N ASN A 77 7.13 18.07 9.23
CA ASN A 77 6.07 17.87 8.27
C ASN A 77 5.62 16.40 8.17
N LYS A 78 4.31 16.16 8.32
CA LYS A 78 3.68 14.85 8.15
C LYS A 78 2.64 14.93 7.04
N PHE A 79 2.78 14.08 6.02
CA PHE A 79 1.71 13.88 5.04
C PHE A 79 0.61 13.04 5.68
N ILE A 80 -0.61 13.60 5.77
CA ILE A 80 -1.79 12.89 6.25
C ILE A 80 -2.66 12.62 5.03
N ASP A 81 -2.82 11.35 4.70
CA ASP A 81 -3.69 10.93 3.61
C ASP A 81 -5.15 10.99 4.06
N ARG A 82 -5.91 11.90 3.45
CA ARG A 82 -7.34 12.15 3.73
C ARG A 82 -8.25 11.55 2.67
N ARG A 83 -7.75 10.65 1.82
CA ARG A 83 -8.57 9.98 0.79
C ARG A 83 -9.63 9.10 1.46
N PHE A 84 -10.89 9.25 1.04
CA PHE A 84 -12.02 8.53 1.65
C PHE A 84 -11.87 7.02 1.55
N GLY A 85 -12.07 6.37 2.70
CA GLY A 85 -12.20 4.92 2.83
C GLY A 85 -10.95 4.13 2.43
N GLU A 86 -9.80 4.75 2.16
CA GLU A 86 -8.61 4.00 1.73
C GLU A 86 -8.04 3.12 2.85
N TYR A 87 -8.14 3.58 4.10
CA TYR A 87 -7.72 2.84 5.30
C TYR A 87 -8.89 2.25 6.09
N ASP A 88 -10.14 2.52 5.70
CA ASP A 88 -11.32 1.97 6.37
C ASP A 88 -11.74 0.65 5.71
N THR A 89 -11.59 -0.44 6.48
CA THR A 89 -11.97 -1.79 6.07
C THR A 89 -13.47 -2.04 6.18
N ASN A 90 -14.23 -1.21 6.90
CA ASN A 90 -15.66 -1.40 7.15
C ASN A 90 -16.56 -0.77 6.08
N MET A 91 -16.03 0.18 5.31
CA MET A 91 -16.78 0.86 4.26
C MET A 91 -16.88 0.00 3.00
N ALA A 92 -18.11 -0.17 2.49
CA ALA A 92 -18.35 -0.89 1.25
C ALA A 92 -17.70 -0.16 0.06
N PRO A 93 -17.25 -0.90 -0.98
CA PRO A 93 -16.63 -0.29 -2.15
C PRO A 93 -17.57 0.68 -2.89
N GLU A 94 -18.87 0.41 -2.89
CA GLU A 94 -19.88 1.27 -3.52
C GLU A 94 -20.02 2.61 -2.79
N ASP A 95 -20.06 2.59 -1.46
CA ASP A 95 -20.15 3.80 -0.64
C ASP A 95 -18.92 4.72 -0.83
N LYS A 96 -17.73 4.13 -1.03
CA LYS A 96 -16.50 4.88 -1.36
C LYS A 96 -16.64 5.63 -2.68
N ILE A 97 -17.23 5.00 -3.68
CA ILE A 97 -17.40 5.59 -5.02
C ILE A 97 -18.48 6.69 -4.96
N LEU A 98 -19.60 6.42 -4.28
CA LEU A 98 -20.69 7.38 -4.13
C LEU A 98 -20.24 8.64 -3.39
N GLN A 99 -19.52 8.49 -2.26
CA GLN A 99 -19.00 9.64 -1.52
C GLN A 99 -17.98 10.45 -2.34
N ARG A 100 -17.07 9.79 -3.06
CA ARG A 100 -16.13 10.48 -3.97
C ARG A 100 -16.88 11.29 -5.03
N PHE A 101 -17.88 10.69 -5.66
CA PHE A 101 -18.71 11.35 -6.66
C PHE A 101 -19.46 12.55 -6.07
N SER A 102 -20.05 12.42 -4.88
CA SER A 102 -20.75 13.53 -4.21
C SER A 102 -19.82 14.71 -3.90
N MET A 103 -18.62 14.45 -3.37
CA MET A 103 -17.61 15.47 -3.08
C MET A 103 -17.08 16.15 -4.35
N GLU A 104 -16.85 15.38 -5.42
CA GLU A 104 -16.41 15.94 -6.70
C GLU A 104 -17.47 16.87 -7.29
N ARG A 105 -18.75 16.45 -7.26
CA ARG A 105 -19.88 17.28 -7.65
C ARG A 105 -19.99 18.53 -6.79
N GLN A 106 -19.89 18.41 -5.47
CA GLN A 106 -19.95 19.55 -4.55
C GLN A 106 -18.85 20.57 -4.84
N ARG A 107 -17.60 20.12 -5.01
CA ARG A 107 -16.47 21.00 -5.34
C ARG A 107 -16.66 21.74 -6.67
N LEU A 108 -17.30 21.10 -7.66
CA LEU A 108 -17.62 21.75 -8.93
C LEU A 108 -18.72 22.80 -8.77
N HIS A 109 -19.76 22.51 -7.99
CA HIS A 109 -20.85 23.44 -7.73
C HIS A 109 -20.38 24.66 -6.94
N GLU A 110 -19.67 24.48 -5.82
CA GLU A 110 -19.17 25.59 -4.98
C GLU A 110 -18.29 26.58 -5.76
N LYS A 111 -17.51 26.10 -6.72
CA LYS A 111 -16.60 26.95 -7.51
C LYS A 111 -17.24 27.58 -8.73
N LYS A 112 -18.36 27.05 -9.21
CA LYS A 112 -19.04 27.55 -10.41
C LYS A 112 -19.70 28.90 -10.15
N ASP A 113 -20.27 29.07 -8.96
CA ASP A 113 -21.01 30.29 -8.62
C ASP A 113 -20.14 31.39 -7.97
N MET A 114 -18.90 31.11 -7.55
CA MET A 114 -18.01 32.15 -7.01
C MET A 114 -17.66 33.27 -8.00
N PHE A 115 -17.80 33.02 -9.30
CA PHE A 115 -17.55 34.01 -10.36
C PHE A 115 -18.80 34.34 -11.16
N ASN A 116 -19.97 33.83 -10.75
CA ASN A 116 -21.24 34.10 -11.41
C ASN A 116 -21.78 35.44 -10.89
N LEU A 117 -21.22 36.55 -11.37
CA LEU A 117 -21.60 37.94 -11.06
C LEU A 117 -22.94 38.35 -11.71
N ASN A 118 -23.77 37.40 -12.13
CA ASN A 118 -25.06 37.67 -12.78
C ASN A 118 -26.21 37.87 -11.77
N GLU A 119 -25.90 38.09 -10.49
CA GLU A 119 -26.88 38.61 -9.54
C GLU A 119 -27.03 40.12 -9.76
N GLU A 120 -27.84 40.48 -10.74
CA GLU A 120 -28.70 41.69 -10.72
C GLU A 120 -28.03 42.99 -10.21
N GLU A 121 -26.79 43.25 -10.61
CA GLU A 121 -26.20 44.56 -10.39
C GLU A 121 -26.86 45.52 -11.38
N GLU A 122 -27.85 46.29 -10.92
CA GLU A 122 -28.42 47.40 -11.69
C GLU A 122 -27.26 48.28 -12.17
N LEU A 123 -27.05 48.34 -13.49
CA LEU A 123 -25.94 49.06 -14.08
C LEU A 123 -26.11 50.55 -13.77
N THR A 124 -25.46 51.05 -12.72
CA THR A 124 -25.59 52.45 -12.31
C THR A 124 -24.45 53.30 -12.86
N HIS A 125 -24.75 54.52 -13.29
CA HIS A 125 -23.74 55.52 -13.68
C HIS A 125 -24.10 56.87 -13.06
N TYR A 126 -23.16 57.48 -12.33
CA TYR A 126 -23.39 58.67 -11.49
C TYR A 126 -24.56 58.52 -10.47
N GLY A 127 -24.84 57.30 -10.00
CA GLY A 127 -25.91 57.05 -9.03
C GLY A 127 -27.32 56.95 -9.61
N GLN A 128 -27.46 56.75 -10.92
CA GLN A 128 -28.73 56.45 -11.59
C GLN A 128 -28.64 55.11 -12.31
N SER A 129 -29.68 54.29 -12.20
CA SER A 129 -29.81 53.02 -12.93
C SER A 129 -29.95 53.27 -14.43
N LEU A 130 -29.07 52.68 -15.24
CA LEU A 130 -29.23 52.56 -16.69
C LEU A 130 -30.10 51.32 -16.96
N ALA A 131 -31.41 51.56 -17.06
CA ALA A 131 -32.36 50.62 -17.63
C ALA A 131 -32.53 50.89 -19.14
#